data_AF-A0A7V4ENZ1-F1
#
_entry.id   AF-A0A7V4ENZ1-F1
#
_cell.length_a   1.000
_cell.length_b   1.000
_cell.length_c   1.000
_cell.angle_alpha   90.00
_cell.angle_beta   90.00
_cell.angle_gamma   90.00
#
_symmetry.space_group_name_H-M   'P 1'
#
loop_
_entity.id
_entity.type
_entity.pdbx_description
1 polymer ?
#
loop_
_entity_poly.entity_id
_entity_poly.type
_entity_poly.pdbx_seq_one_letter_code
_entity_poly.pdbx_strand_id
1 'polypeptide(L)'
;MPAQDLPWDQEAEQALKRVPFFVRGMVRRKVNERVAARGGASVTNADFQEAEARFKSVTAGKSEEDLMKMLPAENAEGAQLLIVESCHHKLSNCPNALIDTDEWRAAIEDWAQRNNINEKLRARVTEDRILFHHKFRI
;
A
#
# COMPACT_ATOMS: atom_id res chain seq x y z
N MET A 1 14.62 -5.53 -14.98
CA MET A 1 15.60 -6.52 -14.48
C MET A 1 15.01 -7.16 -13.24
N PRO A 2 15.02 -8.49 -13.08
CA PRO A 2 14.51 -9.09 -11.85
C PRO A 2 15.33 -8.59 -10.65
N ALA A 3 14.68 -8.32 -9.53
CA ALA A 3 15.34 -7.87 -8.32
C ALA A 3 16.40 -8.92 -7.93
N GLN A 4 17.67 -8.51 -7.88
CA GLN A 4 18.76 -9.38 -7.46
C GLN A 4 18.47 -9.87 -6.05
N ASP A 5 18.55 -11.19 -5.85
CA ASP A 5 18.48 -11.77 -4.51
C ASP A 5 19.84 -11.54 -3.85
N LEU A 6 19.99 -10.38 -3.22
CA LEU A 6 21.20 -10.03 -2.48
C LEU A 6 21.27 -10.83 -1.19
N PRO A 7 22.46 -11.20 -0.71
CA PRO A 7 22.63 -11.77 0.62
C PRO A 7 22.27 -10.75 1.70
N TRP A 8 21.56 -11.19 2.75
CA TRP A 8 21.15 -10.37 3.88
C TRP A 8 21.95 -10.73 5.12
N ASP A 9 22.30 -9.72 5.91
CA ASP A 9 22.85 -9.93 7.24
C ASP A 9 21.83 -10.62 8.14
N GLN A 10 22.32 -11.42 9.09
CA GLN A 10 21.48 -12.19 10.01
C GLN A 10 20.50 -11.29 10.78
N GLU A 11 20.94 -10.10 11.18
CA GLU A 11 20.11 -9.11 11.88
C GLU A 11 18.96 -8.59 10.99
N ALA A 12 19.24 -8.31 9.71
CA ALA A 12 18.24 -7.85 8.76
C ALA A 12 17.19 -8.93 8.48
N GLU A 13 17.60 -10.19 8.36
CA GLU A 13 16.69 -11.34 8.21
C GLU A 13 15.78 -11.51 9.43
N GLN A 14 16.31 -11.35 10.66
CA GLN A 14 15.49 -11.41 11.87
C GLN A 14 14.50 -10.24 11.96
N ALA A 15 14.90 -9.05 11.52
CA ALA A 15 14.04 -7.89 11.48
C ALA A 15 12.90 -8.07 10.46
N LEU A 16 13.18 -8.64 9.28
CA LEU A 16 12.18 -8.95 8.25
C LEU A 16 11.08 -9.90 8.76
N LYS A 17 11.38 -10.80 9.71
CA LYS A 17 10.36 -11.68 10.29
C LYS A 17 9.28 -10.94 11.10
N ARG A 18 9.58 -9.75 11.62
CA ARG A 18 8.60 -8.91 12.35
C ARG A 18 7.59 -8.24 11.42
N VAL A 19 7.92 -8.12 10.14
CA VAL A 19 7.02 -7.61 9.11
C VAL A 19 5.90 -8.63 8.85
N PRO A 20 4.64 -8.21 8.63
CA PRO A 20 3.55 -9.15 8.29
C PRO A 20 3.85 -9.96 7.03
N PHE A 21 3.53 -11.26 7.05
CA PHE A 21 4.03 -12.22 6.05
C PHE A 21 3.68 -11.81 4.60
N PHE A 22 2.48 -11.28 4.38
CA PHE A 22 1.95 -10.92 3.06
C PHE A 22 2.68 -9.73 2.42
N VAL A 23 3.33 -8.86 3.19
CA VAL A 23 4.15 -7.75 2.69
C VAL A 23 5.66 -8.05 2.68
N ARG A 24 6.12 -9.12 3.37
CA ARG A 24 7.56 -9.46 3.46
C ARG A 24 8.26 -9.57 2.11
N GLY A 25 7.63 -10.25 1.15
CA GLY A 25 8.20 -10.42 -0.19
C GLY A 25 8.38 -9.07 -0.92
N MET A 26 7.42 -8.15 -0.76
CA MET A 26 7.53 -6.81 -1.29
C MET A 26 8.64 -6.00 -0.61
N VAL A 27 8.72 -6.07 0.73
CA VAL A 27 9.77 -5.39 1.51
C VAL A 27 11.16 -5.87 1.10
N ARG A 28 11.38 -7.19 1.05
CA ARG A 28 12.66 -7.78 0.62
C ARG A 28 13.06 -7.30 -0.76
N ARG A 29 12.14 -7.38 -1.73
CA ARG A 29 12.36 -6.89 -3.10
C ARG A 29 12.75 -5.41 -3.12
N LYS A 30 12.04 -4.56 -2.39
CA LYS A 30 12.28 -3.11 -2.37
C LYS A 30 13.62 -2.74 -1.74
N VAL A 31 14.01 -3.43 -0.67
CA VAL A 31 15.31 -3.25 -0.03
C VAL A 31 16.42 -3.69 -0.98
N ASN A 32 16.29 -4.85 -1.63
CA ASN A 32 17.26 -5.33 -2.62
C ASN A 32 17.39 -4.36 -3.81
N GLU A 33 16.28 -3.89 -4.37
CA GLU A 33 16.27 -2.87 -5.45
C GLU A 33 17.05 -1.61 -5.03
N ARG A 34 16.84 -1.12 -3.80
CA ARG A 34 17.53 0.06 -3.28
C ARG A 34 19.03 -0.19 -3.12
N VAL A 35 19.41 -1.34 -2.56
CA VAL A 35 20.81 -1.72 -2.35
C VAL A 35 21.55 -1.91 -3.67
N ALA A 36 20.94 -2.62 -4.62
CA ALA A 36 21.51 -2.80 -5.95
C ALA A 36 21.64 -1.46 -6.70
N ALA A 37 20.66 -0.55 -6.58
CA ALA A 37 20.70 0.76 -7.24
C ALA A 37 21.84 1.67 -6.76
N ARG A 38 22.35 1.46 -5.53
CA ARG A 38 23.54 2.14 -4.98
C ARG A 38 24.83 1.33 -5.15
N GLY A 39 24.80 0.24 -5.92
CA GLY A 39 25.95 -0.62 -6.16
C GLY A 39 26.35 -1.50 -4.98
N GLY A 40 25.47 -1.69 -3.99
CA GLY A 40 25.73 -2.54 -2.83
C GLY A 40 25.62 -4.02 -3.17
N ALA A 41 26.48 -4.84 -2.57
CA ALA A 41 26.55 -6.29 -2.79
C ALA A 41 25.81 -7.13 -1.74
N SER A 42 25.43 -6.55 -0.60
CA SER A 42 24.70 -7.21 0.48
C SER A 42 23.77 -6.23 1.19
N VAL A 43 22.72 -6.75 1.83
CA VAL A 43 21.76 -5.97 2.62
C VAL A 43 22.17 -5.98 4.08
N THR A 44 22.50 -4.80 4.61
CA THR A 44 22.84 -4.63 6.03
C THR A 44 21.61 -4.36 6.88
N ASN A 45 21.76 -4.50 8.21
CA ASN A 45 20.71 -4.11 9.16
C ASN A 45 20.35 -2.61 9.03
N ALA A 46 21.33 -1.74 8.79
CA ALA A 46 21.11 -0.31 8.56
C ALA A 46 20.22 -0.06 7.32
N ASP A 47 20.44 -0.82 6.24
CA ASP A 47 19.64 -0.74 5.03
C ASP A 47 18.18 -1.14 5.26
N PHE A 48 17.98 -2.19 6.07
CA PHE A 48 16.64 -2.60 6.48
C PHE A 48 15.97 -1.56 7.36
N GLN A 49 16.66 -1.02 8.36
CA GLN A 49 16.11 -0.02 9.28
C GLN A 49 15.70 1.27 8.54
N GLU A 50 16.49 1.71 7.57
CA GLU A 50 16.14 2.86 6.73
C GLU A 50 14.84 2.60 5.94
N ALA A 51 14.74 1.41 5.33
CA ALA A 51 13.54 1.01 4.60
C ALA A 51 12.31 0.84 5.50
N GLU A 52 12.51 0.29 6.70
CA GLU A 52 11.46 0.10 7.70
C GLU A 52 10.93 1.45 8.22
N ALA A 53 11.81 2.40 8.51
CA ALA A 53 11.42 3.74 8.95
C ALA A 53 10.55 4.45 7.90
N ARG A 54 10.93 4.34 6.62
CA ARG A 54 10.15 4.88 5.50
C ARG A 54 8.83 4.15 5.30
N PHE A 55 8.78 2.84 5.51
CA PHE A 55 7.52 2.10 5.43
C PHE A 55 6.58 2.54 6.54
N LYS A 56 7.07 2.57 7.79
CA LYS A 56 6.31 3.01 8.97
C LYS A 56 5.76 4.44 8.81
N SER A 57 6.50 5.37 8.22
CA SER A 57 5.99 6.73 8.01
C SER A 57 4.79 6.80 7.06
N VAL A 58 4.64 5.85 6.14
CA VAL A 58 3.54 5.79 5.16
C VAL A 58 2.41 4.86 5.62
N THR A 59 2.68 4.00 6.61
CA THR A 59 1.74 2.98 7.10
C THR A 59 1.31 3.14 8.55
N ALA A 60 1.80 4.15 9.27
CA ALA A 60 1.39 4.41 10.65
C ALA A 60 -0.14 4.57 10.75
N GLY A 61 -0.75 3.84 11.69
CA GLY A 61 -2.19 3.88 11.93
C GLY A 61 -3.06 3.08 10.94
N LYS A 62 -2.47 2.39 9.96
CA LYS A 62 -3.21 1.56 9.00
C LYS A 62 -3.48 0.16 9.55
N SER A 63 -4.67 -0.36 9.31
CA SER A 63 -5.02 -1.74 9.63
C SER A 63 -4.34 -2.73 8.67
N GLU A 64 -4.38 -4.03 9.01
CA GLU A 64 -3.88 -5.08 8.12
C GLU A 64 -4.61 -5.08 6.76
N GLU A 65 -5.92 -4.85 6.78
CA GLU A 65 -6.75 -4.76 5.57
C GLU A 65 -6.33 -3.57 4.69
N ASP A 66 -6.04 -2.42 5.30
CA ASP A 66 -5.55 -1.23 4.57
C ASP A 66 -4.19 -1.51 3.91
N LEU A 67 -3.31 -2.24 4.59
CA LEU A 67 -2.02 -2.65 4.05
C LEU A 67 -2.18 -3.59 2.84
N MET A 68 -3.12 -4.54 2.91
CA MET A 68 -3.41 -5.42 1.77
C MET A 68 -3.92 -4.63 0.56
N LYS A 69 -4.77 -3.63 0.78
CA LYS A 69 -5.26 -2.73 -0.28
C LYS A 69 -4.16 -1.88 -0.91
N MET A 70 -2.99 -1.74 -0.28
CA MET A 70 -1.83 -1.03 -0.85
C MET A 70 -0.93 -1.91 -1.71
N LEU A 71 -1.06 -3.24 -1.63
CA LEU A 71 -0.28 -4.15 -2.45
C LEU A 71 -0.72 -4.08 -3.93
N PRO A 72 0.20 -4.31 -4.88
CA PRO A 72 -0.17 -4.48 -6.28
C PRO A 72 -1.23 -5.57 -6.43
N ALA A 73 -2.36 -5.23 -7.01
CA ALA A 73 -3.41 -6.17 -7.36
C ALA A 73 -3.29 -6.56 -8.83
N GLU A 74 -3.80 -7.72 -9.21
CA GLU A 74 -3.99 -8.07 -10.61
C GLU A 74 -5.04 -7.14 -11.23
N ASN A 75 -4.85 -6.76 -12.49
CA ASN A 75 -5.83 -5.99 -13.25
C ASN A 75 -6.98 -6.88 -13.74
N ALA A 76 -7.75 -7.41 -12.78
CA ALA A 76 -8.94 -8.21 -13.00
C ALA A 76 -10.21 -7.41 -12.67
N GLU A 77 -11.36 -7.86 -13.18
CA GLU A 77 -12.65 -7.29 -12.84
C GLU A 77 -12.87 -7.28 -11.31
N GLY A 78 -13.38 -6.17 -10.78
CA GLY A 78 -13.56 -5.97 -9.34
C GLY A 78 -12.31 -5.46 -8.61
N ALA A 79 -11.17 -5.29 -9.28
CA ALA A 79 -10.00 -4.68 -8.66
C ALA A 79 -10.25 -3.19 -8.34
N GLN A 80 -9.90 -2.78 -7.13
CA GLN A 80 -10.22 -1.45 -6.61
C GLN A 80 -9.31 -0.35 -7.21
N LEU A 81 -9.91 0.54 -8.01
CA LEU A 81 -9.30 1.75 -8.58
C LEU A 81 -9.81 3.02 -7.91
N LEU A 82 -11.09 3.09 -7.54
CA LEU A 82 -11.64 4.23 -6.81
C LEU A 82 -11.51 3.98 -5.31
N ILE A 83 -10.97 4.96 -4.59
CA ILE A 83 -10.92 4.96 -3.13
C ILE A 83 -11.53 6.27 -2.65
N VAL A 84 -12.57 6.17 -1.82
CA VAL A 84 -13.21 7.33 -1.18
C VAL A 84 -12.76 7.36 0.27
N GLU A 85 -11.95 8.35 0.62
CA GLU A 85 -11.44 8.59 1.95
C GLU A 85 -12.17 9.76 2.60
N SER A 86 -12.59 9.58 3.85
CA SER A 86 -13.13 10.64 4.67
C SER A 86 -12.64 10.48 6.11
N CYS A 87 -12.85 11.49 6.94
CA CYS A 87 -12.44 11.44 8.34
C CYS A 87 -13.19 10.31 9.08
N HIS A 88 -12.46 9.39 9.71
CA HIS A 88 -13.04 8.28 10.49
C HIS A 88 -13.43 8.73 11.91
N HIS A 89 -14.21 9.81 12.00
CA HIS A 89 -14.52 10.48 13.27
C HIS A 89 -15.28 9.58 14.26
N LYS A 90 -16.23 8.75 13.80
CA LYS A 90 -16.94 7.79 14.66
C LYS A 90 -16.02 6.71 15.23
N LEU A 91 -15.15 6.14 14.39
CA LEU A 91 -14.19 5.11 14.81
C LEU A 91 -13.19 5.63 15.84
N SER A 92 -12.78 6.90 15.69
CA SER A 92 -11.80 7.56 16.55
C SER A 92 -12.42 8.30 17.75
N ASN A 93 -13.76 8.36 17.84
CA ASN A 93 -14.49 9.19 18.80
C ASN A 93 -13.94 10.63 18.90
N CYS A 94 -13.68 11.25 17.74
CA CYS A 94 -12.99 12.53 17.66
C CYS A 94 -13.86 13.69 18.21
N PRO A 95 -13.39 14.46 19.21
CA PRO A 95 -14.17 15.55 19.81
C PRO A 95 -14.32 16.76 18.88
N ASN A 96 -13.58 16.81 17.77
CA ASN A 96 -13.57 17.91 16.81
C ASN A 96 -14.43 17.63 15.56
N ALA A 97 -15.26 16.59 15.59
CA ALA A 97 -16.14 16.27 14.47
C ALA A 97 -17.23 17.35 14.30
N LEU A 98 -17.20 18.08 13.18
CA LEU A 98 -18.19 19.12 12.89
C LEU A 98 -19.40 18.59 12.10
N ILE A 99 -19.18 17.57 11.28
CA ILE A 99 -20.18 16.94 10.41
C ILE A 99 -19.97 15.43 10.37
N ASP A 100 -21.05 14.69 10.08
CA ASP A 100 -20.97 13.26 9.80
C ASP A 100 -20.49 13.05 8.36
N THR A 101 -19.22 12.70 8.21
CA THR A 101 -18.61 12.44 6.89
C THR A 101 -18.92 11.05 6.32
N ASP A 102 -19.59 10.17 7.07
CA ASP A 102 -19.89 8.81 6.60
C ASP A 102 -21.05 8.82 5.61
N GLU A 103 -22.08 9.65 5.84
CA GLU A 103 -23.22 9.79 4.92
C GLU A 103 -22.77 10.29 3.54
N TRP A 104 -21.88 11.28 3.52
CA TRP A 104 -21.31 11.81 2.28
C TRP A 104 -20.45 10.79 1.55
N ARG A 105 -19.62 10.04 2.29
CA ARG A 105 -18.82 8.96 1.71
C ARG A 105 -19.73 7.91 1.06
N ALA A 106 -20.75 7.45 1.78
CA ALA A 106 -21.70 6.46 1.28
C ALA A 106 -22.44 6.96 0.02
N ALA A 107 -22.84 8.23 -0.01
CA ALA A 107 -23.48 8.82 -1.18
C ALA A 107 -22.57 8.86 -2.42
N ILE A 108 -21.28 9.18 -2.23
CA ILE A 108 -20.28 9.17 -3.32
C ILE A 108 -20.01 7.74 -3.80
N GLU A 109 -19.85 6.79 -2.87
CA GLU A 109 -19.63 5.38 -3.17
C GLU A 109 -20.81 4.78 -3.93
N ASP A 110 -22.05 5.03 -3.49
CA ASP A 110 -23.26 4.58 -4.17
C ASP A 110 -23.39 5.19 -5.58
N TRP A 111 -23.15 6.50 -5.72
CA TRP A 111 -23.12 7.13 -7.04
C TRP A 111 -22.06 6.50 -7.94
N ALA A 112 -20.85 6.27 -7.42
CA ALA A 112 -19.76 5.69 -8.17
C ALA A 112 -20.04 4.24 -8.61
N GLN A 113 -20.66 3.46 -7.74
CA GLN A 113 -21.10 2.10 -8.01
C GLN A 113 -22.18 2.08 -9.11
N ARG A 114 -23.23 2.89 -8.96
CA ARG A 114 -24.32 3.01 -9.96
C ARG A 114 -23.82 3.44 -11.34
N ASN A 115 -22.77 4.25 -11.39
CA ASN A 115 -22.18 4.72 -12.65
C ASN A 115 -21.02 3.85 -13.15
N ASN A 116 -20.73 2.74 -12.48
CA ASN A 116 -19.64 1.82 -12.76
C ASN A 116 -18.27 2.52 -12.92
N ILE A 117 -18.00 3.50 -12.05
CA ILE A 117 -16.80 4.35 -12.14
C ILE A 117 -15.53 3.54 -11.92
N ASN A 118 -15.53 2.59 -10.98
CA ASN A 118 -14.38 1.75 -10.69
C ASN A 118 -13.90 0.98 -11.94
N GLU A 119 -14.81 0.29 -12.62
CA GLU A 119 -14.46 -0.47 -13.84
C GLU A 119 -14.07 0.44 -15.00
N LYS A 120 -14.71 1.62 -15.13
CA LYS A 120 -14.30 2.62 -16.13
C LYS A 120 -12.88 3.12 -15.90
N LEU A 121 -12.44 3.25 -14.66
CA LEU A 121 -11.05 3.57 -14.32
C LEU A 121 -10.12 2.38 -14.57
N ARG A 122 -10.53 1.18 -14.16
CA ARG A 122 -9.76 -0.06 -14.34
C ARG A 122 -9.45 -0.32 -15.81
N ALA A 123 -10.44 -0.19 -16.68
CA ALA A 123 -10.31 -0.40 -18.12
C ALA A 123 -9.32 0.56 -18.81
N ARG A 124 -8.88 1.64 -18.14
CA ARG A 124 -7.87 2.57 -18.65
C ARG A 124 -6.43 2.15 -18.28
N VAL A 125 -6.26 1.24 -17.33
CA VAL A 125 -4.96 0.69 -16.97
C VAL A 125 -4.64 -0.43 -17.96
N THR A 126 -3.58 -0.25 -18.74
CA THR A 126 -3.17 -1.20 -19.78
C THR A 126 -2.26 -2.31 -19.24
N GLU A 127 -1.67 -2.09 -18.07
CA GLU A 127 -0.78 -3.01 -17.40
C GLU A 127 -1.54 -4.13 -16.69
N ASP A 128 -0.92 -5.31 -16.59
CA ASP A 128 -1.49 -6.49 -15.91
C ASP A 128 -1.68 -6.30 -14.40
N ARG A 129 -1.10 -5.24 -13.82
CA ARG A 129 -1.13 -4.97 -12.38
C ARG A 129 -1.60 -3.55 -12.09
N ILE A 130 -2.48 -3.45 -11.11
CA ILE A 130 -2.91 -2.20 -10.52
C ILE A 130 -1.94 -1.83 -9.40
N LEU A 131 -1.19 -0.76 -9.64
CA LEU A 131 -0.26 -0.18 -8.70
C LEU A 131 -0.91 0.95 -7.92
N PHE A 132 -0.27 1.36 -6.83
CA PHE A 132 -0.75 2.45 -5.98
C PHE A 132 -1.09 3.74 -6.76
N HIS A 133 -0.25 4.12 -7.73
CA HIS A 133 -0.44 5.33 -8.54
C HIS A 133 -1.53 5.21 -9.63
N HIS A 134 -2.07 4.01 -9.88
CA HIS A 134 -3.24 3.85 -10.73
C HIS A 134 -4.53 4.20 -9.97
N LYS A 135 -4.53 4.09 -8.64
CA LYS A 135 -5.73 4.30 -7.83
C LYS A 135 -6.07 5.78 -7.72
N PHE A 136 -7.32 6.12 -8.06
CA PHE A 136 -7.87 7.45 -7.90
C PHE A 136 -8.47 7.58 -6.49
N ARG A 137 -7.90 8.49 -5.70
CA ARG A 137 -8.32 8.74 -4.31
C ARG A 137 -9.00 10.10 -4.22
N ILE A 138 -10.14 10.15 -3.54
CA ILE A 138 -10.89 11.37 -3.22
C ILE A 138 -11.19 11.43 -1.74
#